data_AF-A0A7C3K1H0-F1
#
_entry.id   AF-A0A7C3K1H0-F1
#
_cell.length_a   1.000
_cell.length_b   1.000
_cell.length_c   1.000
_cell.angle_alpha   90.00
_cell.angle_beta   90.00
_cell.angle_gamma   90.00
#
_symmetry.space_group_name_H-M   'P 1'
#
loop_
_entity.id
_entity.type
_entity.pdbx_description
1 polymer ?
#
loop_
_entity_poly.entity_id
_entity_poly.type
_entity_poly.pdbx_seq_one_letter_code
_entity_poly.pdbx_strand_id
1 'polypeptide(L)'
;PAKVEEREVPSHLNVIGLRVEDALPQVDKFIDQALLHGLERVQIIHGVGSGRLREAIGKYLQRHQGVKAFAPGDMARGGRGITVVELR
;
A
#
# COMPACT_ATOMS: atom_id res chain seq x y z
N PRO A 1 -19.50 23.49 -17.89
CA PRO A 1 -19.34 22.62 -16.69
C PRO A 1 -17.90 22.10 -16.64
N ALA A 2 -17.08 22.67 -15.76
CA ALA A 2 -15.68 22.29 -15.63
C ALA A 2 -15.60 20.85 -15.12
N LYS A 3 -15.05 19.96 -15.96
CA LYS A 3 -14.68 18.59 -15.60
C LYS A 3 -13.62 18.74 -14.50
N VAL A 4 -14.01 18.47 -13.25
CA VAL A 4 -13.06 18.43 -12.14
C VAL A 4 -12.03 17.38 -12.54
N GLU A 5 -10.77 17.80 -12.71
CA GLU A 5 -9.67 16.86 -12.89
C GLU A 5 -9.58 16.06 -11.59
N GLU A 6 -10.24 14.90 -11.57
CA GLU A 6 -9.96 13.85 -10.60
C GLU A 6 -8.45 13.60 -10.69
N ARG A 7 -7.70 14.15 -9.73
CA ARG A 7 -6.35 13.69 -9.47
C ARG A 7 -6.52 12.23 -9.09
N GLU A 8 -6.39 11.33 -10.05
CA GLU A 8 -6.45 9.89 -9.84
C GLU A 8 -5.48 9.57 -8.70
N VAL A 9 -6.03 9.22 -7.54
CA VAL A 9 -5.18 8.80 -6.42
C VAL A 9 -4.56 7.49 -6.84
N PRO A 10 -3.22 7.41 -6.91
CA PRO A 10 -2.57 6.21 -7.37
C PRO A 10 -3.00 5.05 -6.45
N SER A 11 -3.51 3.97 -7.03
CA SER A 11 -3.91 2.78 -6.27
C SER A 11 -2.70 1.96 -5.81
N HIS A 12 -1.47 2.46 -6.03
CA HIS A 12 -0.24 1.82 -5.63
C HIS A 12 0.80 2.78 -5.04
N LEU A 13 1.55 2.32 -4.05
CA LEU A 13 2.71 3.00 -3.47
C LEU A 13 3.97 2.16 -3.69
N ASN A 14 5.04 2.77 -4.19
CA ASN A 14 6.34 2.11 -4.34
C ASN A 14 7.30 2.56 -3.24
N VAL A 15 7.78 1.60 -2.45
CA VAL A 15 8.75 1.79 -1.37
C VAL A 15 10.03 0.96 -1.58
N ILE A 16 10.27 0.48 -2.81
CA ILE A 16 11.49 -0.27 -3.15
C ILE A 16 12.72 0.62 -2.91
N GLY A 17 13.72 0.06 -2.23
CA GLY A 17 14.98 0.75 -1.95
C GLY A 17 14.93 1.66 -0.71
N LEU A 18 13.75 1.84 -0.11
CA LEU A 18 13.62 2.58 1.13
C LEU A 18 14.01 1.73 2.35
N ARG A 19 14.44 2.40 3.42
CA ARG A 19 14.56 1.78 4.74
C ARG A 19 13.17 1.64 5.35
N VAL A 20 13.03 0.71 6.29
CA VAL A 20 11.76 0.47 6.99
C VAL A 20 11.24 1.75 7.66
N GLU A 21 12.14 2.50 8.29
CA GLU A 21 11.84 3.78 8.96
C GLU A 21 11.30 4.86 8.02
N ASP A 22 11.70 4.84 6.74
CA ASP A 22 11.22 5.79 5.71
C ASP A 22 9.95 5.28 5.01
N ALA A 23 9.79 3.96 4.91
CA ALA A 23 8.69 3.32 4.20
C ALA A 23 7.38 3.35 5.02
N LEU A 24 7.44 3.09 6.33
CA LEU A 24 6.25 2.99 7.17
C LEU A 24 5.43 4.30 7.21
N PRO A 25 6.03 5.50 7.41
CA PRO A 25 5.28 6.76 7.37
C PRO A 25 4.63 7.04 6.01
N GLN A 26 5.26 6.59 4.92
CA GLN A 26 4.69 6.73 3.58
C GLN A 26 3.51 5.79 3.36
N VAL A 27 3.61 4.54 3.83
CA VAL A 27 2.51 3.57 3.80
C VAL A 27 1.31 4.06 4.61
N ASP A 28 1.55 4.62 5.79
CA ASP A 28 0.51 5.19 6.64
C ASP A 28 -0.26 6.30 5.94
N LYS A 29 0.46 7.34 5.52
CA LYS A 29 -0.10 8.47 4.78
C LYS A 29 -0.85 8.04 3.51
N PHE A 30 -0.32 7.03 2.84
CA PHE A 30 -0.94 6.49 1.63
C PHE A 30 -2.28 5.79 1.91
N ILE A 31 -2.36 5.02 2.99
CA ILE A 31 -3.60 4.37 3.41
C ILE A 31 -4.64 5.42 3.81
N ASP A 32 -4.24 6.45 4.56
CA ASP A 32 -5.13 7.55 4.94
C ASP A 32 -5.67 8.29 3.72
N GLN A 33 -4.81 8.59 2.74
CA GLN A 33 -5.24 9.19 1.47
C GLN A 33 -6.21 8.26 0.73
N ALA A 34 -5.90 6.97 0.62
CA ALA A 34 -6.78 6.03 -0.05
C ALA A 34 -8.17 5.93 0.61
N LEU A 35 -8.22 5.95 1.95
CA LEU A 35 -9.48 5.98 2.72
C LEU A 35 -10.26 7.28 2.49
N LEU A 36 -9.59 8.43 2.53
CA LEU A 36 -10.22 9.74 2.28
C LEU A 36 -10.82 9.85 0.88
N HIS A 37 -10.21 9.16 -0.09
CA HIS A 37 -10.67 9.11 -1.47
C HIS A 37 -11.63 7.94 -1.76
N GLY A 38 -12.01 7.16 -0.75
CA GLY A 38 -12.98 6.08 -0.89
C GLY A 38 -12.48 4.89 -1.72
N LEU A 39 -11.16 4.68 -1.79
CA LEU A 39 -10.60 3.50 -2.45
C LEU A 39 -10.87 2.25 -1.62
N GLU A 40 -11.37 1.20 -2.27
CA GLU A 40 -11.61 -0.09 -1.60
C GLU A 40 -10.33 -0.92 -1.46
N ARG A 41 -9.35 -0.70 -2.35
CA ARG A 41 -8.15 -1.52 -2.47
C ARG A 41 -6.96 -0.71 -2.94
N VAL A 42 -5.81 -0.98 -2.33
CA VAL A 42 -4.52 -0.42 -2.73
C VAL A 42 -3.40 -1.47 -2.76
N GLN A 43 -2.28 -1.11 -3.38
CA GLN A 43 -1.12 -1.99 -3.56
C GLN A 43 0.14 -1.32 -3.00
N ILE A 44 0.93 -2.06 -2.22
CA ILE A 44 2.21 -1.59 -1.69
C ILE A 44 3.31 -2.44 -2.32
N ILE A 45 4.15 -1.79 -3.11
CA ILE A 45 5.27 -2.39 -3.82
C ILE A 45 6.52 -2.19 -2.97
N HIS A 46 6.92 -3.23 -2.25
CA HIS A 46 8.12 -3.22 -1.40
C HIS A 46 9.30 -4.01 -1.98
N GLY A 47 9.07 -4.71 -3.10
CA GLY A 47 10.06 -5.56 -3.74
C GLY A 47 10.29 -6.88 -2.98
N VAL A 48 11.01 -7.81 -3.60
CA VAL A 48 11.28 -9.13 -2.99
C VAL A 48 12.41 -9.02 -1.97
N GLY A 49 13.56 -8.46 -2.39
CA GLY A 49 14.72 -8.14 -1.55
C GLY A 49 15.04 -9.18 -0.47
N SER A 50 15.34 -8.69 0.74
CA SER A 50 15.54 -9.49 1.95
C SER A 50 14.25 -9.81 2.71
N GLY A 51 13.09 -9.37 2.22
CA GLY A 51 11.81 -9.51 2.92
C GLY A 51 11.59 -8.57 4.13
N ARG A 52 12.60 -7.77 4.54
CA ARG A 52 12.49 -6.88 5.71
C ARG A 52 11.34 -5.86 5.58
N LEU A 53 11.19 -5.24 4.41
CA LEU A 53 10.09 -4.31 4.15
C LEU A 53 8.74 -5.02 4.19
N ARG A 54 8.63 -6.19 3.55
CA ARG A 54 7.42 -7.03 3.59
C ARG A 54 6.98 -7.32 5.02
N GLU A 55 7.91 -7.77 5.86
CA GLU A 55 7.61 -8.12 7.25
C GLU A 55 7.20 -6.90 8.08
N ALA A 56 7.92 -5.79 7.93
CA ALA A 56 7.61 -4.56 8.66
C ALA A 56 6.25 -3.98 8.25
N ILE A 57 5.98 -3.91 6.93
CA ILE A 57 4.70 -3.44 6.38
C ILE A 57 3.58 -4.38 6.81
N GLY A 58 3.75 -5.70 6.72
CA GLY A 58 2.75 -6.66 7.18
C GLY A 58 2.39 -6.50 8.66
N LYS A 59 3.40 -6.33 9.54
CA LYS A 59 3.19 -6.05 10.97
C LYS A 59 2.47 -4.73 11.22
N TYR A 60 2.76 -3.71 10.40
CA TYR A 60 2.10 -2.42 10.45
C TYR A 60 0.62 -2.52 10.08
N LEU A 61 0.34 -3.09 8.91
CA LEU A 61 -1.02 -3.27 8.37
C LEU A 61 -1.91 -4.07 9.31
N GLN A 62 -1.37 -5.09 9.99
CA GLN A 62 -2.12 -5.90 10.95
C GLN A 62 -2.66 -5.10 12.14
N ARG A 63 -2.04 -3.96 12.47
CA ARG A 63 -2.45 -3.08 13.58
C ARG A 63 -3.22 -1.85 13.10
N HIS A 64 -3.31 -1.63 11.80
CA HIS A 64 -3.89 -0.41 11.22
C HIS A 64 -5.42 -0.50 11.18
N GLN A 65 -6.12 0.46 11.78
CA GLN A 65 -7.58 0.41 11.90
C GLN A 65 -8.31 0.55 10.56
N GLY A 66 -7.72 1.29 9.61
CA GLY A 66 -8.26 1.47 8.26
C GLY A 66 -8.08 0.26 7.33
N VAL A 67 -7.40 -0.80 7.79
CA VAL A 67 -7.19 -2.02 7.00
C VAL A 67 -8.23 -3.07 7.37
N LYS A 68 -8.89 -3.63 6.35
CA LYS A 68 -9.83 -4.74 6.49
C LYS A 68 -9.11 -6.08 6.36
N ALA A 69 -8.29 -6.21 5.33
CA ALA A 69 -7.51 -7.40 5.05
C ALA A 69 -6.28 -7.03 4.21
N PHE A 70 -5.27 -7.89 4.19
CA PHE A 70 -4.16 -7.74 3.25
C PHE A 70 -3.63 -9.12 2.84
N ALA A 71 -3.12 -9.21 1.63
CA ALA A 71 -2.59 -10.43 1.05
C ALA A 71 -1.37 -10.13 0.17
N PRO A 72 -0.46 -11.10 -0.03
CA PRO A 72 0.55 -11.00 -1.08
C PRO A 72 -0.11 -10.80 -2.45
N GLY A 73 0.54 -10.03 -3.31
CA GLY A 73 0.13 -9.87 -4.70
C GLY A 73 0.16 -11.19 -5.46
N ASP A 74 -0.73 -11.31 -6.44
CA ASP A 74 -0.75 -12.45 -7.36
C ASP A 74 0.59 -12.56 -8.10
N MET A 75 1.03 -13.79 -8.39
CA MET A 75 2.17 -14.09 -9.26
C MET A 75 2.10 -13.32 -10.58
N ALA A 76 0.89 -13.09 -11.12
CA ALA A 76 0.66 -12.32 -12.34
C ALA A 76 0.80 -10.80 -12.19
N ARG A 77 0.70 -10.26 -10.95
CA ARG A 77 0.75 -8.82 -10.64
C ARG A 77 1.85 -8.53 -9.63
N GLY A 78 3.09 -8.88 -9.96
CA GLY A 78 4.30 -8.54 -9.18
C GLY A 78 4.66 -9.50 -8.03
N GLY A 79 3.88 -10.55 -7.81
CA GLY A 79 4.21 -11.68 -6.94
C GLY A 79 4.59 -11.28 -5.51
N ARG A 80 5.62 -11.94 -4.95
CA ARG A 80 6.08 -11.77 -3.56
C ARG A 80 6.55 -10.34 -3.20
N GLY A 81 6.72 -9.46 -4.17
CA GLY A 81 7.19 -8.09 -3.97
C GLY A 81 6.08 -7.05 -3.78
N ILE A 82 4.82 -7.48 -3.84
CA ILE A 82 3.65 -6.62 -3.71
C ILE A 82 2.76 -7.14 -2.57
N THR A 83 2.20 -6.23 -1.80
CA THR A 83 1.14 -6.50 -0.82
C THR A 83 -0.11 -5.74 -1.26
N VAL A 84 -1.20 -6.46 -1.45
CA VAL A 84 -2.53 -5.91 -1.74
C VAL A 84 -3.24 -5.70 -0.42
N VAL A 85 -3.78 -4.50 -0.20
CA VAL A 85 -4.46 -4.09 1.02
C VAL A 85 -5.91 -3.75 0.68
N GLU A 86 -6.84 -4.37 1.38
CA GLU A 86 -8.26 -4.05 1.35
C GLU A 86 -8.58 -3.08 2.49
N LEU A 87 -9.21 -1.97 2.14
CA LEU A 87 -9.54 -0.88 3.05
C LEU A 87 -10.97 -1.05 3.57
N ARG A 88 -11.29 -0.35 4.66
CA ARG A 88 -12.61 -0.38 5.30
C ARG A 88 -13.55 0.67 4.75
#